data_AF-A0A1V5LYB0-F1
#
_entry.id   AF-A0A1V5LYB0-F1
#
_cell.length_a   1.000
_cell.length_b   1.000
_cell.length_c   1.000
_cell.angle_alpha   90.00
_cell.angle_beta   90.00
_cell.angle_gamma   90.00
#
_symmetry.space_group_name_H-M   'P 1'
#
loop_
_entity.id
_entity.type
_entity.pdbx_description
1 polymer ?
#
loop_
_entity_poly.entity_id
_entity_poly.type
_entity_poly.pdbx_seq_one_letter_code
_entity_poly.pdbx_strand_id
1 'polypeptide(L)'
;MKVAIPITLIVLLLIVVVVNLFNATTSNTNAPLDLLETETFKDNAKKFESCLKVPYQAENDAYYEVGQFGSFVCKIAQADLERCVQNLKLSKVDKLEEEERALTLMIPSLEIKFAEPAKDVQIYHGDKLRSSQMPFDFVIMYYEPKTSQCSFLLSYSPPFARSSLAFASKVKIEIPKILIEKAKAGDANAQFELADLISKKNTKGESKEAFDWFIKAAQQGHSEAQFRVGKIYLTDCLGKPNRQEARLWLERSMQQGNKLAKMALDQMDISGSSKKDREAVLLERVLSGETQSKVDLANFYHYEVGDMDKAMIWYKRASDDGEVDSEITLAKLQEERGNTAEAEKLYYAAASSGSYIGLMKCGDMALKKQDYKTAANYYRKAIMTDRTYFGATHAAVAPEADCRPIDKILRSGDVRGAAQKYRETAMRRHAK
;
A
#
# COMPACT_ATOMS: atom_id res chain seq x y z
N MET A 1 28.46 -17.64 29.63
CA MET A 1 27.32 -17.27 30.49
C MET A 1 26.20 -16.73 29.60
N LYS A 2 24.98 -17.25 29.71
CA LYS A 2 23.81 -16.68 29.00
C LYS A 2 23.22 -15.58 29.88
N VAL A 3 23.42 -14.31 29.53
CA VAL A 3 22.79 -13.19 30.23
C VAL A 3 21.36 -13.08 29.73
N ALA A 4 20.39 -13.31 30.61
CA ALA A 4 18.98 -13.08 30.31
C ALA A 4 18.72 -11.57 30.31
N ILE A 5 18.43 -11.00 29.14
CA ILE A 5 18.03 -9.60 29.01
C ILE A 5 16.56 -9.49 29.46
N PRO A 6 16.20 -8.59 30.39
CA PRO A 6 14.82 -8.42 30.84
C PRO A 6 13.88 -8.06 29.69
N ILE A 7 12.66 -8.59 29.70
CA ILE A 7 11.62 -8.30 28.69
C ILE A 7 11.34 -6.79 28.61
N THR A 8 11.41 -6.08 29.73
CA THR A 8 11.31 -4.61 29.79
C THR A 8 12.38 -3.88 28.97
N LEU A 9 13.59 -4.42 28.84
CA LEU A 9 14.65 -3.83 27.99
C LEU A 9 14.35 -4.04 26.49
N ILE A 10 13.72 -5.16 26.15
CA ILE A 10 13.27 -5.47 24.80
C ILE A 10 12.08 -4.57 24.44
N VAL A 11 11.12 -4.39 25.34
CA VAL A 11 10.00 -3.44 25.18
C VAL A 11 10.51 -2.01 25.01
N LEU A 12 11.50 -1.56 25.79
CA LEU A 12 12.10 -0.22 25.60
C LEU A 12 12.80 -0.06 24.25
N LEU A 13 13.58 -1.06 23.81
CA LEU A 13 14.26 -1.04 22.52
C LEU A 13 13.26 -1.04 21.36
N LEU A 14 12.15 -1.78 21.51
CA LEU A 14 11.08 -1.78 20.54
C LEU A 14 10.39 -0.41 20.52
N ILE A 15 9.92 0.13 21.64
CA ILE A 15 9.34 1.49 21.75
C ILE A 15 10.22 2.56 21.05
N VAL A 16 11.55 2.44 21.06
CA VAL A 16 12.45 3.33 20.30
C VAL A 16 12.39 3.13 18.77
N VAL A 17 12.42 1.89 18.28
CA VAL A 17 12.26 1.56 16.84
C VAL A 17 10.89 1.99 16.32
N VAL A 18 9.89 1.76 17.16
CA VAL A 18 8.45 2.03 17.04
C VAL A 18 8.16 3.52 16.90
N VAL A 19 8.70 4.35 17.80
CA VAL A 19 8.64 5.80 17.73
C VAL A 19 9.35 6.31 16.47
N ASN A 20 10.43 5.65 16.03
CA ASN A 20 11.16 6.03 14.82
C ASN A 20 10.45 5.65 13.50
N LEU A 21 9.58 4.62 13.51
CA LEU A 21 8.71 4.24 12.39
C LEU A 21 7.45 5.11 12.34
N PHE A 22 6.80 5.38 13.46
CA PHE A 22 5.61 6.25 13.49
C PHE A 22 5.96 7.72 13.19
N ASN A 23 7.14 8.19 13.63
CA ASN A 23 7.68 9.50 13.21
C ASN A 23 8.04 9.59 11.71
N ALA A 24 8.07 8.48 10.98
CA ALA A 24 8.30 8.48 9.53
C ALA A 24 7.00 8.67 8.70
N THR A 25 5.82 8.46 9.30
CA THR A 25 4.51 8.61 8.62
C THR A 25 3.65 9.73 9.20
N THR A 26 3.75 9.99 10.51
CA THR A 26 3.27 11.24 11.11
C THR A 26 4.42 11.88 11.83
N SER A 27 4.86 13.03 11.33
CA SER A 27 5.84 13.80 12.07
C SER A 27 5.19 14.21 13.42
N ASN A 28 5.84 13.96 14.59
CA ASN A 28 6.59 15.12 15.03
C ASN A 28 6.56 15.77 16.44
N THR A 29 6.06 15.18 17.52
CA THR A 29 5.93 15.90 18.81
C THR A 29 7.21 15.94 19.66
N ASN A 30 7.73 17.15 19.96
CA ASN A 30 8.58 17.44 21.14
C ASN A 30 8.07 18.66 21.96
N ALA A 31 6.74 18.82 22.04
CA ALA A 31 6.18 18.89 23.39
C ALA A 31 6.48 17.53 24.06
N PRO A 32 6.61 17.42 25.39
CA PRO A 32 6.54 16.08 25.98
C PRO A 32 5.29 15.38 25.41
N LEU A 33 5.41 14.09 25.10
CA LEU A 33 4.25 13.26 25.38
C LEU A 33 4.21 13.20 26.93
N ASP A 34 3.36 13.90 27.67
CA ASP A 34 1.92 14.09 27.46
C ASP A 34 1.42 13.21 26.29
N LEU A 35 1.36 11.88 26.42
CA LEU A 35 0.62 11.25 27.53
C LEU A 35 -0.52 12.17 27.99
N LEU A 36 -1.20 12.76 27.01
CA LEU A 36 -2.64 12.84 27.02
C LEU A 36 -3.08 11.38 26.83
N GLU A 37 -3.19 10.50 27.83
CA GLU A 37 -3.86 10.74 29.13
C GLU A 37 -4.76 11.98 29.10
N THR A 38 -5.56 12.05 28.04
CA THR A 38 -6.87 12.66 28.21
C THR A 38 -7.46 11.95 29.43
N GLU A 39 -7.94 12.68 30.45
CA GLU A 39 -8.44 12.03 31.68
C GLU A 39 -9.45 10.92 31.33
N THR A 40 -10.19 11.13 30.23
CA THR A 40 -10.96 10.15 29.47
C THR A 40 -10.29 8.80 29.19
N PHE A 41 -9.07 8.70 28.64
CA PHE A 41 -8.47 7.38 28.39
C PHE A 41 -8.10 6.69 29.70
N LYS A 42 -7.50 7.41 30.66
CA LYS A 42 -7.17 6.85 31.99
C LYS A 42 -8.41 6.37 32.74
N ASP A 43 -9.53 7.07 32.62
CA ASP A 43 -10.80 6.65 33.22
C ASP A 43 -11.51 5.56 32.41
N ASN A 44 -11.34 5.51 31.10
CA ASN A 44 -11.83 4.42 30.25
C ASN A 44 -11.02 3.12 30.46
N ALA A 45 -9.73 3.24 30.74
CA ALA A 45 -8.84 2.19 31.19
C ALA A 45 -9.29 1.62 32.55
N LYS A 46 -9.52 2.45 33.58
CA LYS A 46 -10.10 2.01 34.86
C LYS A 46 -11.46 1.32 34.70
N LYS A 47 -12.32 1.81 33.80
CA LYS A 47 -13.59 1.14 33.46
C LYS A 47 -13.34 -0.25 32.85
N PHE A 48 -12.34 -0.38 31.97
CA PHE A 48 -11.92 -1.67 31.40
C PHE A 48 -11.34 -2.62 32.45
N GLU A 49 -10.48 -2.16 33.37
CA GLU A 49 -10.02 -2.95 34.53
C GLU A 49 -11.20 -3.51 35.33
N SER A 50 -12.21 -2.68 35.60
CA SER A 50 -13.43 -3.10 36.31
C SER A 50 -14.24 -4.17 35.56
N CYS A 51 -14.02 -4.31 34.26
CA CYS A 51 -14.62 -5.36 33.43
C CYS A 51 -13.83 -6.69 33.47
N LEU A 52 -12.54 -6.70 33.85
CA LEU A 52 -11.74 -7.94 33.94
C LEU A 52 -12.30 -8.91 34.98
N LYS A 53 -12.64 -8.38 36.17
CA LYS A 53 -13.21 -9.11 37.34
C LYS A 53 -12.46 -10.41 37.70
N VAL A 54 -11.14 -10.38 37.53
CA VAL A 54 -10.18 -11.42 37.93
C VAL A 54 -8.98 -10.75 38.61
N PRO A 55 -8.23 -11.46 39.47
CA PRO A 55 -6.94 -10.98 39.96
C PRO A 55 -5.98 -10.76 38.80
N TYR A 56 -5.32 -9.61 38.75
CA TYR A 56 -4.28 -9.32 37.78
C TYR A 56 -3.14 -8.51 38.40
N GLN A 57 -1.96 -8.56 37.78
CA GLN A 57 -0.84 -7.68 38.11
C GLN A 57 -0.52 -6.80 36.91
N ALA A 58 -0.73 -5.48 37.02
CA ALA A 58 -0.30 -4.52 36.01
C ALA A 58 1.23 -4.53 35.88
N GLU A 59 1.75 -4.35 34.66
CA GLU A 59 3.18 -4.11 34.46
C GLU A 59 3.50 -2.61 34.63
N ASN A 60 4.78 -2.24 34.75
CA ASN A 60 5.15 -0.82 34.81
C ASN A 60 4.77 -0.14 33.49
N ASP A 61 4.24 1.08 33.58
CA ASP A 61 3.68 1.81 32.43
C ASP A 61 2.67 0.97 31.65
N ALA A 62 1.73 0.32 32.36
CA ALA A 62 0.77 -0.62 31.77
C ALA A 62 -0.09 -0.03 30.64
N TYR A 63 -0.19 1.29 30.52
CA TYR A 63 -1.06 2.01 29.59
C TYR A 63 -0.29 2.82 28.56
N TYR A 64 -0.61 2.61 27.28
CA TYR A 64 -0.13 3.41 26.16
C TYR A 64 -1.32 3.87 25.32
N GLU A 65 -1.27 5.08 24.76
CA GLU A 65 -2.31 5.64 23.89
C GLU A 65 -1.66 6.20 22.60
N VAL A 66 -2.19 5.83 21.44
CA VAL A 66 -1.76 6.29 20.11
C VAL A 66 -3.00 6.58 19.25
N GLY A 67 -3.41 7.85 19.22
CA GLY A 67 -4.54 8.30 18.39
C GLY A 67 -5.89 7.76 18.90
N GLN A 68 -6.51 6.86 18.14
CA GLN A 68 -7.81 6.23 18.49
C GLN A 68 -7.65 4.89 19.21
N PHE A 69 -6.43 4.53 19.59
CA PHE A 69 -6.12 3.23 20.17
C PHE A 69 -5.33 3.37 21.46
N GLY A 70 -5.50 2.42 22.37
CA GLY A 70 -4.61 2.26 23.49
C GLY A 70 -4.36 0.79 23.81
N SER A 71 -3.31 0.52 24.58
CA SER A 71 -2.97 -0.83 25.02
C SER A 71 -2.92 -0.92 26.54
N PHE A 72 -3.22 -2.12 27.05
CA PHE A 72 -3.07 -2.46 28.46
C PHE A 72 -2.28 -3.76 28.60
N VAL A 73 -1.26 -3.79 29.45
CA VAL A 73 -0.45 -5.00 29.70
C VAL A 73 -0.49 -5.38 31.17
N CYS A 74 -0.85 -6.63 31.44
CA CYS A 74 -0.91 -7.19 32.78
C CYS A 74 -0.62 -8.69 32.79
N LYS A 75 -0.59 -9.30 33.97
CA LYS A 75 -0.53 -10.76 34.15
C LYS A 75 -1.83 -11.28 34.73
N ILE A 76 -2.39 -12.31 34.10
CA ILE A 76 -3.60 -13.02 34.54
C ILE A 76 -3.25 -14.51 34.60
N ALA A 77 -3.50 -15.13 35.76
CA ALA A 77 -3.21 -16.55 35.96
C ALA A 77 -4.01 -17.41 34.98
N GLN A 78 -3.43 -18.51 34.50
CA GLN A 78 -4.09 -19.39 33.53
C GLN A 78 -5.46 -19.92 34.00
N ALA A 79 -5.64 -20.11 35.31
CA ALA A 79 -6.91 -20.52 35.92
C ALA A 79 -8.02 -19.45 35.83
N ASP A 80 -7.66 -18.18 35.67
CA ASP A 80 -8.60 -17.04 35.56
C ASP A 80 -8.86 -16.61 34.11
N LEU A 81 -8.12 -17.17 33.13
CA LEU A 81 -8.20 -16.79 31.71
C LEU A 81 -9.63 -16.91 31.15
N GLU A 82 -10.28 -18.07 31.33
CA GLU A 82 -11.62 -18.31 30.79
C GLU A 82 -12.66 -17.35 31.39
N ARG A 83 -12.53 -17.05 32.68
CA ARG A 83 -13.37 -16.07 33.38
C ARG A 83 -13.13 -14.67 32.83
N CYS A 84 -11.89 -14.26 32.61
CA CYS A 84 -11.55 -12.97 31.99
C CYS A 84 -12.16 -12.84 30.58
N VAL A 85 -12.00 -13.86 29.74
CA VAL A 85 -12.56 -13.94 28.39
C VAL A 85 -14.08 -13.81 28.40
N GLN A 86 -14.77 -14.52 29.31
CA GLN A 86 -16.22 -14.43 29.48
C GLN A 86 -16.67 -13.05 29.96
N ASN A 87 -15.98 -12.45 30.94
CA ASN A 87 -16.32 -11.14 31.49
C ASN A 87 -16.20 -10.02 30.44
N LEU A 88 -15.16 -10.09 29.60
CA LEU A 88 -14.91 -9.18 28.48
C LEU A 88 -15.72 -9.50 27.21
N LYS A 89 -16.44 -10.64 27.18
CA LYS A 89 -17.19 -11.17 26.03
C LYS A 89 -16.34 -11.41 24.77
N LEU A 90 -15.08 -11.83 24.96
CA LEU A 90 -14.20 -12.14 23.84
C LEU A 90 -14.43 -13.56 23.32
N SER A 91 -14.20 -13.76 22.03
CA SER A 91 -14.20 -15.07 21.35
C SER A 91 -12.78 -15.42 20.93
N LYS A 92 -12.37 -16.69 21.11
CA LYS A 92 -11.05 -17.15 20.66
C LYS A 92 -11.00 -17.20 19.14
N VAL A 93 -9.92 -16.69 18.54
CA VAL A 93 -9.69 -16.68 17.09
C VAL A 93 -8.34 -17.32 16.75
N ASP A 94 -8.29 -18.09 15.66
CA ASP A 94 -7.04 -18.72 15.21
C ASP A 94 -6.10 -17.70 14.54
N LYS A 95 -6.68 -16.70 13.86
CA LYS A 95 -6.01 -15.61 13.14
C LYS A 95 -6.92 -14.38 13.11
N LEU A 96 -6.35 -13.19 13.24
CA LEU A 96 -7.01 -11.92 12.94
C LEU A 96 -7.13 -11.70 11.41
N GLU A 97 -8.09 -10.89 10.99
CA GLU A 97 -8.31 -10.48 9.59
C GLU A 97 -7.20 -9.51 9.09
N GLU A 98 -7.07 -9.30 7.79
CA GLU A 98 -5.97 -8.49 7.23
C GLU A 98 -6.00 -7.03 7.68
N GLU A 99 -7.18 -6.45 7.86
CA GLU A 99 -7.36 -5.08 8.34
C GLU A 99 -7.00 -4.94 9.84
N GLU A 100 -7.39 -5.91 10.67
CA GLU A 100 -7.05 -6.00 12.09
C GLU A 100 -5.54 -6.21 12.32
N ARG A 101 -4.92 -7.02 11.45
CA ARG A 101 -3.46 -7.20 11.40
C ARG A 101 -2.77 -5.89 11.06
N ALA A 102 -3.24 -5.16 10.04
CA ALA A 102 -2.69 -3.86 9.67
C ALA A 102 -2.81 -2.83 10.81
N LEU A 103 -3.95 -2.81 11.53
CA LEU A 103 -4.14 -1.97 12.71
C LEU A 103 -3.18 -2.34 13.86
N THR A 104 -3.00 -3.64 14.12
CA THR A 104 -2.05 -4.12 15.15
C THR A 104 -0.61 -3.72 14.79
N LEU A 105 -0.22 -3.84 13.51
CA LEU A 105 1.11 -3.45 13.01
C LEU A 105 1.38 -1.94 13.06
N MET A 106 0.35 -1.10 13.19
CA MET A 106 0.49 0.36 13.31
C MET A 106 0.65 0.86 14.76
N ILE A 107 0.45 0.02 15.78
CA ILE A 107 0.55 0.40 17.19
C ILE A 107 1.82 -0.21 17.74
N PRO A 108 2.97 0.47 17.65
CA PRO A 108 4.18 -0.32 17.50
C PRO A 108 4.76 -0.70 18.90
N SER A 109 4.24 -0.11 20.00
CA SER A 109 4.41 -0.62 21.37
C SER A 109 3.80 -2.01 21.59
N LEU A 110 2.97 -2.48 20.65
CA LEU A 110 2.43 -3.83 20.54
C LEU A 110 3.23 -4.70 19.56
N GLU A 111 4.56 -4.54 19.49
CA GLU A 111 5.48 -5.58 18.97
C GLU A 111 5.52 -6.82 19.89
N ILE A 112 4.37 -7.47 20.04
CA ILE A 112 4.30 -8.92 20.12
C ILE A 112 4.90 -9.41 18.81
N LYS A 113 6.15 -9.87 18.88
CA LYS A 113 6.98 -10.24 17.72
C LYS A 113 6.18 -11.00 16.65
N PHE A 114 5.82 -10.32 15.57
CA PHE A 114 5.23 -10.92 14.37
C PHE A 114 6.28 -11.65 13.50
N ALA A 115 7.12 -12.45 14.16
CA ALA A 115 7.34 -13.81 13.64
C ALA A 115 5.99 -14.55 13.70
N GLU A 116 5.88 -15.74 13.09
CA GLU A 116 4.71 -16.61 13.30
C GLU A 116 4.37 -16.66 14.80
N PRO A 117 3.08 -16.49 15.20
CA PRO A 117 2.72 -16.42 16.61
C PRO A 117 3.35 -17.63 17.31
N ALA A 118 4.21 -17.37 18.29
CA ALA A 118 4.93 -18.42 18.98
C ALA A 118 3.89 -19.46 19.40
N LYS A 119 4.10 -20.75 19.05
CA LYS A 119 3.05 -21.79 18.86
C LYS A 119 1.99 -21.96 19.96
N ASP A 120 2.17 -21.32 21.10
CA ASP A 120 1.38 -21.41 22.32
C ASP A 120 0.61 -20.11 22.66
N VAL A 121 0.78 -19.01 21.91
CA VAL A 121 0.06 -17.73 22.11
C VAL A 121 -1.38 -17.86 21.64
N GLN A 122 -2.33 -17.41 22.48
CA GLN A 122 -3.76 -17.48 22.21
C GLN A 122 -4.32 -16.08 21.95
N ILE A 123 -5.12 -15.94 20.88
CA ILE A 123 -5.71 -14.66 20.46
C ILE A 123 -7.22 -14.70 20.72
N TYR A 124 -7.76 -13.62 21.26
CA TYR A 124 -9.17 -13.43 21.50
C TYR A 124 -9.62 -12.07 20.98
N HIS A 125 -10.80 -12.01 20.37
CA HIS A 125 -11.37 -10.80 19.80
C HIS A 125 -12.80 -10.55 20.29
N GLY A 126 -13.19 -9.30 20.47
CA GLY A 126 -14.56 -8.91 20.82
C GLY A 126 -14.95 -7.58 20.16
N ASP A 127 -15.98 -7.66 19.31
CA ASP A 127 -16.54 -6.53 18.58
C ASP A 127 -17.72 -5.86 19.29
N LYS A 128 -17.94 -4.58 18.96
CA LYS A 128 -19.14 -3.79 19.32
C LYS A 128 -19.41 -3.79 20.84
N LEU A 129 -18.34 -3.71 21.62
CA LEU A 129 -18.39 -3.84 23.09
C LEU A 129 -18.90 -2.59 23.82
N ARG A 130 -19.18 -1.50 23.09
CA ARG A 130 -19.65 -0.21 23.64
C ARG A 130 -20.83 -0.36 24.60
N SER A 131 -20.60 0.05 25.84
CA SER A 131 -21.58 0.15 26.92
C SER A 131 -21.16 1.22 27.92
N SER A 132 -21.97 1.49 28.94
CA SER A 132 -21.62 2.42 30.03
C SER A 132 -20.38 1.98 30.84
N GLN A 133 -20.03 0.68 30.80
CA GLN A 133 -18.88 0.10 31.51
C GLN A 133 -17.70 -0.22 30.59
N MET A 134 -17.92 -0.39 29.28
CA MET A 134 -16.88 -0.72 28.31
C MET A 134 -16.94 0.27 27.14
N PRO A 135 -16.09 1.31 27.10
CA PRO A 135 -16.22 2.43 26.16
C PRO A 135 -15.58 2.18 24.78
N PHE A 136 -15.09 0.96 24.53
CA PHE A 136 -14.30 0.61 23.34
C PHE A 136 -15.15 0.00 22.22
N ASP A 137 -14.77 0.27 20.98
CA ASP A 137 -15.39 -0.25 19.76
C ASP A 137 -15.10 -1.74 19.58
N PHE A 138 -13.83 -2.13 19.75
CA PHE A 138 -13.38 -3.52 19.79
C PHE A 138 -12.23 -3.69 20.80
N VAL A 139 -12.01 -4.94 21.21
CA VAL A 139 -10.89 -5.35 22.08
C VAL A 139 -10.25 -6.63 21.51
N ILE A 140 -8.93 -6.59 21.31
CA ILE A 140 -8.12 -7.78 21.01
C ILE A 140 -7.28 -8.09 22.26
N MET A 141 -7.29 -9.36 22.70
CA MET A 141 -6.43 -9.86 23.78
C MET A 141 -5.49 -10.93 23.24
N TYR A 142 -4.20 -10.76 23.51
CA TYR A 142 -3.18 -11.78 23.35
C TYR A 142 -2.84 -12.36 24.71
N TYR A 143 -2.78 -13.69 24.81
CA TYR A 143 -2.37 -14.40 26.03
C TYR A 143 -1.19 -15.33 25.76
N GLU A 144 -0.12 -15.18 26.53
CA GLU A 144 1.01 -16.12 26.53
C GLU A 144 0.96 -17.03 27.79
N PRO A 145 0.62 -18.33 27.67
CA PRO A 145 0.47 -19.21 28.83
C PRO A 145 1.74 -19.38 29.67
N LYS A 146 2.93 -19.32 29.05
CA LYS A 146 4.22 -19.54 29.74
C LYS A 146 4.60 -18.44 30.71
N THR A 147 4.19 -17.21 30.41
CA THR A 147 4.48 -16.01 31.22
C THR A 147 3.24 -15.54 31.99
N SER A 148 2.06 -16.09 31.66
CA SER A 148 0.75 -15.60 32.10
C SER A 148 0.52 -14.12 31.74
N GLN A 149 1.18 -13.62 30.70
CA GLN A 149 1.07 -12.24 30.25
C GLN A 149 -0.15 -12.07 29.33
N CYS A 150 -0.93 -11.02 29.60
CA CYS A 150 -2.04 -10.54 28.79
C CYS A 150 -1.66 -9.19 28.19
N SER A 151 -1.78 -9.07 26.87
CA SER A 151 -1.66 -7.80 26.16
C SER A 151 -2.98 -7.49 25.48
N PHE A 152 -3.61 -6.39 25.89
CA PHE A 152 -4.86 -5.91 25.33
C PHE A 152 -4.61 -4.75 24.37
N LEU A 153 -5.32 -4.75 23.25
CA LEU A 153 -5.46 -3.65 22.32
C LEU A 153 -6.92 -3.18 22.35
N LEU A 154 -7.11 -1.88 22.59
CA LEU A 154 -8.39 -1.22 22.85
C LEU A 154 -8.59 -0.11 21.80
N SER A 155 -9.74 -0.09 21.12
CA SER A 155 -10.06 0.94 20.11
C SER A 155 -11.19 1.85 20.56
N TYR A 156 -11.04 3.17 20.40
CA TYR A 156 -12.08 4.16 20.69
C TYR A 156 -12.20 5.20 19.57
N SER A 157 -13.39 5.32 18.98
CA SER A 157 -13.72 6.42 18.07
C SER A 157 -14.28 7.62 18.86
N PRO A 158 -13.56 8.76 18.98
CA PRO A 158 -14.10 9.97 19.60
C PRO A 158 -15.17 10.63 18.69
N PRO A 159 -16.14 11.40 19.23
CA PRO A 159 -17.32 11.83 18.46
C PRO A 159 -17.11 12.80 17.28
N PHE A 160 -15.89 13.30 17.02
CA PHE A 160 -15.63 14.29 15.96
C PHE A 160 -14.28 14.09 15.25
N ALA A 161 -14.30 13.48 14.06
CA ALA A 161 -13.12 13.27 13.22
C ALA A 161 -13.08 14.23 12.01
N ARG A 162 -12.50 15.43 12.17
CA ARG A 162 -12.29 16.39 11.06
C ARG A 162 -10.96 17.18 11.08
N SER A 163 -10.05 16.90 12.02
CA SER A 163 -8.88 17.75 12.31
C SER A 163 -7.50 17.09 12.15
N SER A 164 -7.41 15.83 11.68
CA SER A 164 -6.13 15.11 11.54
C SER A 164 -5.12 15.81 10.60
N LEU A 165 -5.58 16.39 9.50
CA LEU A 165 -4.72 17.11 8.54
C LEU A 165 -4.06 18.38 9.12
N ALA A 166 -4.64 18.98 10.15
CA ALA A 166 -4.13 20.22 10.76
C ALA A 166 -3.11 19.98 11.89
N PHE A 167 -3.04 18.75 12.41
CA PHE A 167 -2.08 18.38 13.47
C PHE A 167 -0.71 18.04 12.88
N ALA A 168 -0.67 17.30 11.77
CA ALA A 168 0.55 16.81 11.14
C ALA A 168 1.51 17.91 10.58
N SER A 169 1.06 19.16 10.49
CA SER A 169 1.83 20.28 9.90
C SER A 169 2.53 21.19 10.92
N LYS A 170 2.36 20.96 12.22
CA LYS A 170 2.67 21.92 13.30
C LYS A 170 3.88 21.57 14.19
N VAL A 171 4.70 20.65 13.74
CA VAL A 171 5.43 19.73 14.61
C VAL A 171 6.94 19.78 14.29
N LYS A 172 7.85 19.58 15.26
CA LYS A 172 9.22 20.17 15.23
C LYS A 172 10.35 19.22 15.73
N ILE A 173 11.20 18.71 14.82
CA ILE A 173 12.08 17.55 15.14
C ILE A 173 13.25 18.00 16.01
N GLU A 174 13.33 17.39 17.19
CA GLU A 174 14.43 17.52 18.13
C GLU A 174 15.34 16.29 18.12
N ILE A 175 16.64 16.52 18.20
CA ILE A 175 17.67 15.49 18.08
C ILE A 175 18.27 15.26 19.48
N PRO A 176 18.26 14.02 20.03
CA PRO A 176 18.79 13.75 21.37
C PRO A 176 20.28 14.10 21.50
N LYS A 177 20.66 14.82 22.57
CA LYS A 177 22.06 15.20 22.84
C LYS A 177 23.00 14.00 22.92
N ILE A 178 22.57 12.92 23.59
CA ILE A 178 23.33 11.67 23.74
C ILE A 178 23.64 11.04 22.38
N LEU A 179 22.73 11.14 21.40
CA LEU A 179 22.94 10.64 20.05
C LEU A 179 24.02 11.46 19.31
N ILE A 180 23.97 12.79 19.44
CA ILE A 180 24.98 13.70 18.87
C ILE A 180 26.38 13.41 19.47
N GLU A 181 26.45 13.14 20.77
CA GLU A 181 27.71 12.79 21.45
C GLU A 181 28.27 11.45 20.95
N LYS A 182 27.46 10.40 20.85
CA LYS A 182 27.88 9.11 20.28
C LYS A 182 28.32 9.21 18.82
N ALA A 183 27.58 9.94 18.00
CA ALA A 183 27.92 10.15 16.58
C ALA A 183 29.26 10.90 16.41
N LYS A 184 29.51 11.91 17.26
CA LYS A 184 30.79 12.63 17.33
C LYS A 184 31.93 11.76 17.87
N ALA A 185 31.65 10.82 18.78
CA ALA A 185 32.61 9.85 19.29
C ALA A 185 33.00 8.76 18.27
N GLY A 186 32.33 8.72 17.11
CA GLY A 186 32.68 7.83 15.99
C GLY A 186 31.73 6.65 15.79
N ASP A 187 30.72 6.45 16.64
CA ASP A 187 29.83 5.27 16.53
C ASP A 187 29.03 5.29 15.21
N ALA A 188 29.23 4.29 14.35
CA ALA A 188 28.65 4.23 13.02
C ALA A 188 27.12 4.11 13.01
N ASN A 189 26.53 3.46 14.01
CA ASN A 189 25.07 3.35 14.15
C ASN A 189 24.50 4.71 14.59
N ALA A 190 25.12 5.34 15.58
CA ALA A 190 24.72 6.68 16.03
C ALA A 190 24.88 7.74 14.93
N GLN A 191 25.90 7.63 14.07
CA GLN A 191 26.06 8.49 12.89
C GLN A 191 24.94 8.27 11.87
N PHE A 192 24.55 7.01 11.61
CA PHE A 192 23.42 6.70 10.73
C PHE A 192 22.07 7.19 11.30
N GLU A 193 21.80 6.95 12.59
CA GLU A 193 20.60 7.41 13.29
C GLU A 193 20.51 8.94 13.31
N LEU A 194 21.62 9.63 13.58
CA LEU A 194 21.70 11.09 13.53
C LEU A 194 21.42 11.62 12.12
N ALA A 195 21.97 10.99 11.09
CA ALA A 195 21.73 11.34 9.70
C ALA A 195 20.24 11.19 9.31
N ASP A 196 19.61 10.08 9.70
CA ASP A 196 18.20 9.81 9.41
C ASP A 196 17.26 10.85 10.07
N LEU A 197 17.53 11.23 11.33
CA LEU A 197 16.79 12.30 12.01
C LEU A 197 17.00 13.68 11.37
N ILE A 198 18.23 14.03 10.96
CA ILE A 198 18.52 15.28 10.24
C ILE A 198 17.80 15.29 8.88
N SER A 199 17.76 14.16 8.18
CA SER A 199 17.06 14.04 6.90
C SER A 199 15.54 14.19 7.06
N LYS A 200 14.95 13.55 8.08
CA LYS A 200 13.52 13.68 8.41
C LYS A 200 13.12 15.11 8.80
N LYS A 201 14.04 15.90 9.36
CA LYS A 201 13.80 17.30 9.77
C LYS A 201 13.72 18.25 8.58
N ASN A 202 14.28 17.89 7.43
CA ASN A 202 14.26 18.73 6.24
C ASN A 202 13.01 18.47 5.40
N THR A 203 12.06 19.41 5.40
CA THR A 203 10.79 19.29 4.66
C THR A 203 10.94 19.29 3.13
N LYS A 204 12.15 19.53 2.61
CA LYS A 204 12.46 19.44 1.18
C LYS A 204 13.06 18.09 0.75
N GLY A 205 13.13 17.11 1.65
CA GLY A 205 13.79 15.82 1.38
C GLY A 205 15.27 15.82 1.75
N GLU A 206 16.03 14.93 1.10
CA GLU A 206 17.42 14.58 1.43
C GLU A 206 18.29 15.81 1.74
N SER A 207 18.93 15.82 2.91
CA SER A 207 19.68 16.97 3.42
C SER A 207 21.20 16.80 3.24
N LYS A 208 21.90 17.85 2.79
CA LYS A 208 23.38 17.88 2.78
C LYS A 208 23.97 17.63 4.18
N GLU A 209 23.34 18.17 5.21
CA GLU A 209 23.76 17.95 6.61
C GLU A 209 23.59 16.48 7.04
N ALA A 210 22.56 15.79 6.53
CA ALA A 210 22.39 14.35 6.75
C ALA A 210 23.43 13.54 5.97
N PHE A 211 23.74 13.94 4.73
CA PHE A 211 24.77 13.29 3.91
C PHE A 211 26.13 13.25 4.61
N ASP A 212 26.55 14.35 5.26
CA ASP A 212 27.81 14.43 6.02
C ASP A 212 27.91 13.46 7.21
N TRP A 213 26.78 12.90 7.66
CA TRP A 213 26.72 11.86 8.69
C TRP A 213 26.54 10.46 8.09
N PHE A 214 25.69 10.33 7.06
CA PHE A 214 25.56 9.08 6.30
C PHE A 214 26.90 8.64 5.68
N ILE A 215 27.69 9.57 5.13
CA ILE A 215 28.98 9.23 4.51
C ILE A 215 30.02 8.71 5.53
N LYS A 216 30.01 9.24 6.77
CA LYS A 216 30.90 8.76 7.85
C LYS A 216 30.51 7.35 8.29
N ALA A 217 29.22 7.09 8.49
CA ALA A 217 28.72 5.74 8.78
C ALA A 217 29.01 4.76 7.63
N ALA A 218 28.82 5.20 6.38
CA ALA A 218 29.07 4.40 5.18
C ALA A 218 30.54 4.04 4.98
N GLN A 219 31.46 4.99 5.27
CA GLN A 219 32.91 4.78 5.27
C GLN A 219 33.36 3.76 6.33
N GLN A 220 32.67 3.69 7.47
CA GLN A 220 32.88 2.67 8.50
C GLN A 220 32.24 1.30 8.17
N GLY A 221 31.62 1.15 6.99
CA GLY A 221 31.02 -0.10 6.56
C GLY A 221 29.52 -0.23 6.81
N HIS A 222 28.84 0.73 7.42
CA HIS A 222 27.42 0.60 7.78
C HIS A 222 26.53 0.42 6.53
N SER A 223 26.04 -0.81 6.31
CA SER A 223 25.38 -1.23 5.06
C SER A 223 24.20 -0.33 4.64
N GLU A 224 23.29 0.03 5.57
CA GLU A 224 22.15 0.90 5.25
C GLU A 224 22.57 2.37 5.03
N ALA A 225 23.73 2.79 5.57
CA ALA A 225 24.26 4.12 5.33
C ALA A 225 24.87 4.19 3.91
N GLN A 226 25.56 3.13 3.47
CA GLN A 226 26.04 2.99 2.10
C GLN A 226 24.88 3.02 1.10
N PHE A 227 23.75 2.39 1.40
CA PHE A 227 22.53 2.49 0.60
C PHE A 227 21.98 3.93 0.55
N ARG A 228 21.87 4.62 1.70
CA ARG A 228 21.42 6.02 1.77
C ARG A 228 22.35 6.97 1.00
N VAL A 229 23.67 6.83 1.15
CA VAL A 229 24.67 7.58 0.36
C VAL A 229 24.49 7.33 -1.13
N GLY A 230 24.35 6.07 -1.54
CA GLY A 230 24.13 5.69 -2.94
C GLY A 230 22.87 6.33 -3.54
N LYS A 231 21.77 6.38 -2.77
CA LYS A 231 20.55 7.10 -3.14
C LYS A 231 20.76 8.62 -3.28
N ILE A 232 21.44 9.26 -2.32
CA ILE A 232 21.66 10.72 -2.34
C ILE A 232 22.51 11.14 -3.55
N TYR A 233 23.41 10.29 -4.02
CA TYR A 233 24.14 10.53 -5.28
C TYR A 233 23.26 10.40 -6.55
N LEU A 234 22.05 9.83 -6.47
CA LEU A 234 21.09 9.78 -7.58
C LEU A 234 20.12 10.97 -7.60
N THR A 235 20.09 11.79 -6.55
CA THR A 235 19.27 13.00 -6.47
C THR A 235 20.10 14.26 -6.76
N ASP A 236 19.43 15.40 -6.87
CA ASP A 236 20.06 16.71 -7.07
C ASP A 236 20.52 17.37 -5.75
N CYS A 237 20.36 16.67 -4.61
CA CYS A 237 20.71 17.13 -3.27
C CYS A 237 22.14 17.70 -3.18
N LEU A 238 23.12 17.01 -3.80
CA LEU A 238 24.54 17.40 -3.76
C LEU A 238 24.96 18.31 -4.93
N GLY A 239 24.09 18.56 -5.91
CA GLY A 239 24.42 19.19 -7.18
C GLY A 239 23.87 18.37 -8.35
N LYS A 240 24.66 18.13 -9.39
CA LYS A 240 24.25 17.19 -10.45
C LYS A 240 24.36 15.74 -9.94
N PRO A 241 23.35 14.87 -10.18
CA PRO A 241 23.43 13.45 -9.82
C PRO A 241 24.69 12.78 -10.36
N ASN A 242 25.34 11.96 -9.54
CA ASN A 242 26.55 11.21 -9.88
C ASN A 242 26.28 9.70 -9.81
N ARG A 243 25.88 9.12 -10.94
CA ARG A 243 25.61 7.68 -11.09
C ARG A 243 26.82 6.78 -10.81
N GLN A 244 28.05 7.27 -10.96
CA GLN A 244 29.26 6.46 -10.71
C GLN A 244 29.48 6.27 -9.20
N GLU A 245 29.43 7.36 -8.43
CA GLU A 245 29.47 7.29 -6.96
C GLU A 245 28.28 6.50 -6.42
N ALA A 246 27.06 6.75 -6.93
CA ALA A 246 25.88 5.98 -6.56
C ALA A 246 26.11 4.46 -6.70
N ARG A 247 26.64 4.01 -7.84
CA ARG A 247 26.97 2.59 -8.08
C ARG A 247 27.94 2.05 -7.04
N LEU A 248 29.06 2.73 -6.80
CA LEU A 248 30.10 2.28 -5.87
C LEU A 248 29.56 2.09 -4.44
N TRP A 249 28.69 2.98 -3.97
CA TRP A 249 28.10 2.88 -2.64
C TRP A 249 26.98 1.82 -2.56
N LEU A 250 26.15 1.69 -3.59
CA LEU A 250 25.13 0.64 -3.67
C LEU A 250 25.75 -0.76 -3.79
N GLU A 251 26.83 -0.94 -4.55
CA GLU A 251 27.53 -2.23 -4.69
C GLU A 251 28.13 -2.68 -3.36
N ARG A 252 28.75 -1.78 -2.59
CA ARG A 252 29.27 -2.08 -1.24
C ARG A 252 28.15 -2.49 -0.28
N SER A 253 27.00 -1.84 -0.35
CA SER A 253 25.82 -2.18 0.47
C SER A 253 25.23 -3.54 0.05
N MET A 254 25.13 -3.81 -1.25
CA MET A 254 24.67 -5.08 -1.81
C MET A 254 25.59 -6.25 -1.44
N GLN A 255 26.92 -6.06 -1.47
CA GLN A 255 27.89 -7.08 -1.04
C GLN A 255 27.72 -7.49 0.43
N GLN A 256 27.16 -6.61 1.26
CA GLN A 256 26.77 -6.89 2.64
C GLN A 256 25.34 -7.45 2.79
N GLY A 257 24.71 -7.87 1.69
CA GLY A 257 23.38 -8.48 1.68
C GLY A 257 22.20 -7.50 1.63
N ASN A 258 22.42 -6.19 1.42
CA ASN A 258 21.33 -5.23 1.34
C ASN A 258 20.51 -5.41 0.05
N LYS A 259 19.30 -5.97 0.19
CA LYS A 259 18.38 -6.21 -0.92
C LYS A 259 17.87 -4.91 -1.57
N LEU A 260 17.70 -3.84 -0.80
CA LEU A 260 17.28 -2.54 -1.33
C LEU A 260 18.37 -1.91 -2.20
N ALA A 261 19.64 -2.10 -1.83
CA ALA A 261 20.77 -1.67 -2.65
C ALA A 261 20.85 -2.43 -3.97
N LYS A 262 20.57 -3.75 -3.97
CA LYS A 262 20.43 -4.52 -5.22
C LYS A 262 19.31 -3.96 -6.10
N MET A 263 18.10 -3.77 -5.56
CA MET A 263 16.96 -3.24 -6.32
C MET A 263 17.24 -1.85 -6.90
N ALA A 264 17.99 -1.00 -6.18
CA ALA A 264 18.42 0.30 -6.67
C ALA A 264 19.49 0.22 -7.77
N LEU A 265 20.40 -0.77 -7.73
CA LEU A 265 21.32 -1.07 -8.84
C LEU A 265 20.55 -1.54 -10.08
N ASP A 266 19.66 -2.53 -9.92
CA ASP A 266 18.82 -3.06 -11.00
C ASP A 266 18.02 -1.91 -11.66
N GLN A 267 17.39 -1.03 -10.86
CA GLN A 267 16.68 0.16 -11.35
C GLN A 267 17.61 1.19 -12.02
N MET A 268 18.83 1.36 -11.52
CA MET A 268 19.82 2.27 -12.09
C MET A 268 20.42 1.72 -13.39
N ASP A 269 20.51 0.41 -13.56
CA ASP A 269 20.89 -0.23 -14.83
C ASP A 269 19.74 -0.13 -15.84
N ILE A 270 18.49 -0.37 -15.46
CA ILE A 270 17.33 -0.16 -16.34
C ILE A 270 17.19 1.31 -16.77
N SER A 271 17.32 2.26 -15.85
CA SER A 271 17.24 3.71 -16.16
C SER A 271 18.55 4.33 -16.65
N GLY A 272 19.65 3.58 -16.58
CA GLY A 272 21.01 3.96 -17.01
C GLY A 272 21.39 3.40 -18.38
N SER A 273 20.76 2.31 -18.78
CA SER A 273 20.78 1.80 -20.15
C SER A 273 20.42 2.92 -21.12
N SER A 274 21.19 3.06 -22.20
CA SER A 274 20.76 3.97 -23.28
C SER A 274 19.47 3.44 -23.89
N LYS A 275 18.69 4.28 -24.59
CA LYS A 275 17.48 3.80 -25.30
C LYS A 275 17.80 2.58 -26.19
N LYS A 276 19.01 2.52 -26.75
CA LYS A 276 19.50 1.41 -27.58
C LYS A 276 19.77 0.13 -26.79
N ASP A 277 20.32 0.24 -25.57
CA ASP A 277 20.57 -0.91 -24.70
C ASP A 277 19.24 -1.47 -24.16
N ARG A 278 18.28 -0.60 -23.83
CA ARG A 278 16.93 -1.00 -23.43
C ARG A 278 16.13 -1.61 -24.59
N GLU A 279 16.26 -1.06 -25.80
CA GLU A 279 15.74 -1.63 -27.04
C GLU A 279 16.29 -3.06 -27.25
N ALA A 280 17.60 -3.27 -27.02
CA ALA A 280 18.23 -4.59 -27.14
C ALA A 280 17.68 -5.62 -26.12
N VAL A 281 17.57 -5.26 -24.83
CA VAL A 281 17.02 -6.15 -23.79
C VAL A 281 15.54 -6.49 -24.06
N LEU A 282 14.74 -5.52 -24.50
CA LEU A 282 13.34 -5.77 -24.85
C LEU A 282 13.20 -6.63 -26.11
N LEU A 283 14.08 -6.47 -27.10
CA LEU A 283 14.15 -7.37 -28.25
C LEU A 283 14.57 -8.79 -27.86
N GLU A 284 15.50 -8.95 -26.91
CA GLU A 284 15.89 -10.27 -26.39
C GLU A 284 14.71 -10.99 -25.70
N ARG A 285 13.93 -10.27 -24.87
CA ARG A 285 12.69 -10.80 -24.26
C ARG A 285 11.63 -11.23 -25.29
N VAL A 286 11.54 -10.51 -26.41
CA VAL A 286 10.68 -10.91 -27.53
C VAL A 286 11.22 -12.16 -28.23
N LEU A 287 12.53 -12.29 -28.41
CA LEU A 287 13.17 -13.45 -29.04
C LEU A 287 13.13 -14.71 -28.17
N SER A 288 13.16 -14.56 -26.84
CA SER A 288 12.99 -15.66 -25.88
C SER A 288 11.54 -16.16 -25.75
N GLY A 289 10.57 -15.46 -26.37
CA GLY A 289 9.16 -15.83 -26.38
C GLY A 289 8.42 -15.51 -25.07
N GLU A 290 8.92 -14.55 -24.28
CA GLU A 290 8.26 -14.15 -23.04
C GLU A 290 6.89 -13.51 -23.32
N THR A 291 5.85 -13.94 -22.62
CA THR A 291 4.50 -13.35 -22.67
C THR A 291 4.57 -11.84 -22.36
N GLN A 292 3.75 -11.03 -23.02
CA GLN A 292 3.72 -9.56 -22.92
C GLN A 292 4.94 -8.79 -23.45
N SER A 293 6.08 -9.43 -23.74
CA SER A 293 7.30 -8.76 -24.23
C SER A 293 7.10 -7.87 -25.47
N LYS A 294 6.22 -8.27 -26.41
CA LYS A 294 5.86 -7.48 -27.59
C LYS A 294 5.13 -6.18 -27.22
N VAL A 295 4.30 -6.21 -26.17
CA VAL A 295 3.56 -5.05 -25.65
C VAL A 295 4.49 -4.13 -24.88
N ASP A 296 5.39 -4.68 -24.06
CA ASP A 296 6.46 -3.90 -23.39
C ASP A 296 7.31 -3.15 -24.41
N LEU A 297 7.72 -3.80 -25.50
CA LEU A 297 8.48 -3.20 -26.58
C LEU A 297 7.67 -2.14 -27.36
N ALA A 298 6.38 -2.37 -27.60
CA ALA A 298 5.49 -1.38 -28.22
C ALA A 298 5.32 -0.12 -27.33
N ASN A 299 5.08 -0.31 -26.03
CA ASN A 299 4.98 0.74 -25.02
C ASN A 299 6.29 1.53 -24.90
N PHE A 300 7.45 0.86 -24.95
CA PHE A 300 8.75 1.50 -24.98
C PHE A 300 8.91 2.44 -26.18
N TYR A 301 8.56 1.99 -27.39
CA TYR A 301 8.61 2.87 -28.56
C TYR A 301 7.62 4.04 -28.47
N HIS A 302 6.40 3.79 -28.00
CA HIS A 302 5.36 4.80 -27.85
C HIS A 302 5.77 5.89 -26.83
N TYR A 303 6.01 5.50 -25.58
CA TYR A 303 6.13 6.44 -24.46
C TYR A 303 7.55 6.90 -24.17
N GLU A 304 8.57 6.07 -24.47
CA GLU A 304 9.96 6.40 -24.14
C GLU A 304 10.78 6.85 -25.34
N VAL A 305 10.61 6.22 -26.51
CA VAL A 305 11.29 6.64 -27.75
C VAL A 305 10.55 7.79 -28.43
N GLY A 306 9.22 7.73 -28.48
CA GLY A 306 8.37 8.59 -29.31
C GLY A 306 8.27 8.10 -30.77
N ASP A 307 8.68 6.86 -31.05
CA ASP A 307 8.66 6.25 -32.38
C ASP A 307 7.32 5.52 -32.59
N MET A 308 6.32 6.28 -33.02
CA MET A 308 4.96 5.77 -33.23
C MET A 308 4.89 4.69 -34.32
N ASP A 309 5.76 4.73 -35.33
CA ASP A 309 5.77 3.72 -36.40
C ASP A 309 6.27 2.37 -35.89
N LYS A 310 7.38 2.35 -35.13
CA LYS A 310 7.83 1.12 -34.46
C LYS A 310 6.82 0.65 -33.42
N ALA A 311 6.23 1.56 -32.63
CA ALA A 311 5.20 1.20 -31.65
C ALA A 311 4.02 0.47 -32.31
N MET A 312 3.49 1.01 -33.42
CA MET A 312 2.39 0.40 -34.17
C MET A 312 2.75 -0.96 -34.77
N ILE A 313 3.99 -1.15 -35.25
CA ILE A 313 4.47 -2.46 -35.72
C ILE A 313 4.43 -3.50 -34.59
N TRP A 314 4.82 -3.13 -33.38
CA TRP A 314 4.86 -4.05 -32.24
C TRP A 314 3.49 -4.29 -31.60
N TYR A 315 2.63 -3.27 -31.49
CA TYR A 315 1.22 -3.47 -31.12
C TYR A 315 0.50 -4.37 -32.14
N LYS A 316 0.77 -4.22 -33.44
CA LYS A 316 0.24 -5.13 -34.45
C LYS A 316 0.71 -6.56 -34.22
N ARG A 317 2.00 -6.79 -33.98
CA ARG A 317 2.55 -8.13 -33.71
C ARG A 317 2.03 -8.77 -32.42
N ALA A 318 1.57 -7.98 -31.45
CA ALA A 318 0.88 -8.48 -30.26
C ALA A 318 -0.60 -8.76 -30.57
N SER A 319 -1.26 -7.89 -31.33
CA SER A 319 -2.63 -8.12 -31.82
C SER A 319 -2.73 -9.37 -32.72
N ASP A 320 -1.73 -9.63 -33.55
CA ASP A 320 -1.63 -10.84 -34.39
C ASP A 320 -1.47 -12.13 -33.53
N ASP A 321 -0.96 -12.03 -32.29
CA ASP A 321 -0.93 -13.11 -31.30
C ASP A 321 -2.26 -13.26 -30.53
N GLY A 322 -3.22 -12.35 -30.72
CA GLY A 322 -4.51 -12.32 -30.01
C GLY A 322 -4.59 -11.36 -28.82
N GLU A 323 -3.60 -10.47 -28.62
CA GLU A 323 -3.62 -9.49 -27.52
C GLU A 323 -4.62 -8.35 -27.80
N VAL A 324 -5.82 -8.48 -27.23
CA VAL A 324 -6.97 -7.59 -27.48
C VAL A 324 -6.69 -6.14 -27.08
N ASP A 325 -5.93 -5.88 -26.02
CA ASP A 325 -5.60 -4.52 -25.60
C ASP A 325 -4.59 -3.83 -26.54
N SER A 326 -3.73 -4.60 -27.20
CA SER A 326 -2.85 -4.09 -28.26
C SER A 326 -3.63 -3.75 -29.52
N GLU A 327 -4.65 -4.54 -29.86
CA GLU A 327 -5.57 -4.27 -30.96
C GLU A 327 -6.34 -2.94 -30.77
N ILE A 328 -6.91 -2.74 -29.56
CA ILE A 328 -7.57 -1.49 -29.18
C ILE A 328 -6.61 -0.29 -29.24
N THR A 329 -5.38 -0.48 -28.77
CA THR A 329 -4.36 0.58 -28.75
C THR A 329 -3.93 0.96 -30.16
N LEU A 330 -3.73 -0.03 -31.03
CA LEU A 330 -3.46 0.20 -32.46
C LEU A 330 -4.64 0.91 -33.15
N ALA A 331 -5.88 0.56 -32.82
CA ALA A 331 -7.07 1.22 -33.38
C ALA A 331 -7.13 2.72 -33.03
N LYS A 332 -6.81 3.09 -31.78
CA LYS A 332 -6.73 4.49 -31.33
C LYS A 332 -5.63 5.25 -32.08
N LEU A 333 -4.44 4.66 -32.21
CA LEU A 333 -3.31 5.25 -32.95
C LEU A 333 -3.62 5.46 -34.44
N GLN A 334 -4.40 4.57 -35.07
CA GLN A 334 -4.88 4.75 -36.44
C GLN A 334 -5.95 5.85 -36.54
N GLU A 335 -6.85 5.99 -35.56
CA GLU A 335 -7.78 7.12 -35.46
C GLU A 335 -7.05 8.46 -35.36
N GLU A 336 -6.03 8.57 -34.52
CA GLU A 336 -5.20 9.78 -34.33
C GLU A 336 -4.45 10.19 -35.61
N ARG A 337 -4.02 9.22 -36.41
CA ARG A 337 -3.41 9.44 -37.73
C ARG A 337 -4.42 9.73 -38.86
N GLY A 338 -5.71 9.74 -38.57
CA GLY A 338 -6.77 9.92 -39.56
C GLY A 338 -7.05 8.69 -40.44
N ASN A 339 -6.41 7.55 -40.16
CA ASN A 339 -6.59 6.26 -40.85
C ASN A 339 -7.87 5.55 -40.37
N THR A 340 -9.00 6.25 -40.44
CA THR A 340 -10.27 5.82 -39.86
C THR A 340 -10.71 4.44 -40.33
N ALA A 341 -10.56 4.11 -41.61
CA ALA A 341 -10.93 2.82 -42.17
C ALA A 341 -10.14 1.63 -41.59
N GLU A 342 -8.89 1.83 -41.17
CA GLU A 342 -8.09 0.78 -40.53
C GLU A 342 -8.45 0.67 -39.03
N ALA A 343 -8.72 1.80 -38.38
CA ALA A 343 -9.26 1.82 -37.02
C ALA A 343 -10.63 1.13 -36.94
N GLU A 344 -11.55 1.35 -37.90
CA GLU A 344 -12.85 0.67 -37.92
C GLU A 344 -12.66 -0.86 -37.90
N LYS A 345 -11.75 -1.41 -38.74
CA LYS A 345 -11.46 -2.86 -38.78
C LYS A 345 -10.98 -3.40 -37.44
N LEU A 346 -10.00 -2.72 -36.83
CA LEU A 346 -9.42 -3.13 -35.54
C LEU A 346 -10.46 -3.06 -34.41
N TYR A 347 -11.35 -2.05 -34.43
CA TYR A 347 -12.47 -2.03 -33.49
C TYR A 347 -13.49 -3.15 -33.74
N TYR A 348 -13.74 -3.55 -35.00
CA TYR A 348 -14.62 -4.69 -35.33
C TYR A 348 -14.03 -6.04 -34.90
N ALA A 349 -12.74 -6.25 -35.06
CA ALA A 349 -12.08 -7.48 -34.63
C ALA A 349 -11.93 -7.53 -33.09
N ALA A 350 -11.56 -6.43 -32.42
CA ALA A 350 -11.61 -6.33 -30.96
C ALA A 350 -13.04 -6.56 -30.39
N ALA A 351 -14.08 -6.04 -31.08
CA ALA A 351 -15.48 -6.31 -30.73
C ALA A 351 -15.88 -7.78 -30.91
N SER A 352 -15.26 -8.48 -31.88
CA SER A 352 -15.48 -9.91 -32.14
C SER A 352 -14.81 -10.78 -31.07
N SER A 353 -13.64 -10.34 -30.57
CA SER A 353 -12.96 -10.87 -29.37
C SER A 353 -13.67 -10.53 -28.05
N GLY A 354 -14.80 -9.81 -28.10
CA GLY A 354 -15.62 -9.46 -26.94
C GLY A 354 -15.20 -8.19 -26.19
N SER A 355 -14.20 -7.45 -26.67
CA SER A 355 -13.75 -6.20 -26.02
C SER A 355 -14.90 -5.22 -25.79
N TYR A 356 -15.08 -4.77 -24.55
CA TYR A 356 -16.02 -3.69 -24.22
C TYR A 356 -15.76 -2.44 -25.07
N ILE A 357 -14.49 -2.03 -25.21
CA ILE A 357 -14.11 -0.83 -25.97
C ILE A 357 -14.40 -1.03 -27.46
N GLY A 358 -14.07 -2.20 -28.03
CA GLY A 358 -14.39 -2.55 -29.41
C GLY A 358 -15.90 -2.51 -29.66
N LEU A 359 -16.70 -3.15 -28.80
CA LEU A 359 -18.16 -3.18 -28.88
C LEU A 359 -18.76 -1.76 -28.80
N MET A 360 -18.29 -0.92 -27.87
CA MET A 360 -18.72 0.47 -27.74
C MET A 360 -18.40 1.30 -28.99
N LYS A 361 -17.18 1.18 -29.53
CA LYS A 361 -16.77 1.86 -30.76
C LYS A 361 -17.59 1.40 -31.97
N CYS A 362 -17.87 0.10 -32.09
CA CYS A 362 -18.73 -0.44 -33.15
C CYS A 362 -20.17 0.08 -33.05
N GLY A 363 -20.72 0.21 -31.83
CA GLY A 363 -22.01 0.85 -31.59
C GLY A 363 -22.01 2.33 -32.00
N ASP A 364 -20.97 3.09 -31.63
CA ASP A 364 -20.82 4.51 -31.97
C ASP A 364 -20.69 4.74 -33.49
N MET A 365 -19.97 3.86 -34.20
CA MET A 365 -19.90 3.87 -35.67
C MET A 365 -21.27 3.59 -36.31
N ALA A 366 -22.04 2.64 -35.78
CA ALA A 366 -23.39 2.36 -36.25
C ALA A 366 -24.36 3.53 -35.97
N LEU A 367 -24.28 4.20 -34.81
CA LEU A 367 -25.05 5.41 -34.52
C LEU A 367 -24.75 6.55 -35.51
N LYS A 368 -23.47 6.79 -35.84
CA LYS A 368 -23.09 7.80 -36.84
C LYS A 368 -23.70 7.51 -38.22
N LYS A 369 -23.78 6.22 -38.59
CA LYS A 369 -24.41 5.72 -39.83
C LYS A 369 -25.96 5.64 -39.73
N GLN A 370 -26.55 6.08 -38.61
CA GLN A 370 -27.99 5.99 -38.28
C GLN A 370 -28.56 4.56 -38.26
N ASP A 371 -27.71 3.53 -38.19
CA ASP A 371 -28.14 2.14 -37.98
C ASP A 371 -28.34 1.88 -36.48
N TYR A 372 -29.47 2.37 -35.98
CA TYR A 372 -29.86 2.23 -34.57
C TYR A 372 -30.03 0.76 -34.14
N LYS A 373 -30.35 -0.15 -35.07
CA LYS A 373 -30.55 -1.57 -34.76
C LYS A 373 -29.22 -2.26 -34.49
N THR A 374 -28.23 -2.04 -35.35
CA THR A 374 -26.86 -2.55 -35.16
C THR A 374 -26.21 -1.88 -33.95
N ALA A 375 -26.41 -0.58 -33.75
CA ALA A 375 -25.93 0.12 -32.56
C ALA A 375 -26.48 -0.47 -31.25
N ALA A 376 -27.80 -0.66 -31.15
CA ALA A 376 -28.45 -1.28 -29.99
C ALA A 376 -27.89 -2.68 -29.70
N ASN A 377 -27.64 -3.49 -30.73
CA ASN A 377 -27.04 -4.83 -30.57
C ASN A 377 -25.61 -4.76 -30.00
N TYR A 378 -24.77 -3.84 -30.50
CA TYR A 378 -23.39 -3.68 -30.00
C TYR A 378 -23.35 -3.18 -28.55
N TYR A 379 -24.14 -2.17 -28.18
CA TYR A 379 -24.18 -1.69 -26.80
C TYR A 379 -24.78 -2.71 -25.83
N ARG A 380 -25.80 -3.46 -26.27
CA ARG A 380 -26.33 -4.59 -25.48
C ARG A 380 -25.26 -5.64 -25.24
N LYS A 381 -24.46 -6.01 -26.25
CA LYS A 381 -23.32 -6.91 -26.06
C LYS A 381 -22.30 -6.32 -25.08
N ALA A 382 -21.97 -5.03 -25.17
CA ALA A 382 -21.04 -4.37 -24.25
C ALA A 382 -21.49 -4.49 -22.78
N ILE A 383 -22.78 -4.25 -22.48
CA ILE A 383 -23.37 -4.46 -21.15
C ILE A 383 -23.23 -5.92 -20.68
N MET A 384 -23.39 -6.88 -21.59
CA MET A 384 -23.36 -8.31 -21.27
C MET A 384 -21.94 -8.86 -21.06
N THR A 385 -20.92 -8.30 -21.73
CA THR A 385 -19.52 -8.69 -21.52
C THR A 385 -18.89 -8.04 -20.28
N ASP A 386 -19.46 -6.93 -19.81
CA ASP A 386 -19.03 -6.22 -18.60
C ASP A 386 -19.42 -6.97 -17.30
N ARG A 387 -18.79 -8.13 -17.12
CA ARG A 387 -18.95 -9.07 -16.00
C ARG A 387 -17.69 -9.20 -15.11
N THR A 388 -16.58 -8.54 -15.47
CA THR A 388 -15.24 -8.90 -14.99
C THR A 388 -14.43 -7.73 -14.40
N TYR A 389 -15.07 -6.76 -13.74
CA TYR A 389 -14.33 -5.66 -13.08
C TYR A 389 -14.58 -5.45 -11.57
N PHE A 390 -15.49 -6.20 -10.96
CA PHE A 390 -15.60 -6.27 -9.50
C PHE A 390 -15.57 -7.71 -9.01
N GLY A 391 -14.63 -7.99 -8.10
CA GLY A 391 -14.55 -9.28 -7.42
C GLY A 391 -15.73 -9.48 -6.48
N ALA A 392 -16.68 -10.31 -6.89
CA ALA A 392 -17.52 -11.23 -6.09
C ALA A 392 -18.16 -10.80 -4.74
N THR A 393 -18.17 -9.53 -4.32
CA THR A 393 -18.61 -9.15 -2.95
C THR A 393 -19.87 -8.27 -2.86
N HIS A 394 -20.32 -7.66 -3.96
CA HIS A 394 -21.61 -6.94 -3.99
C HIS A 394 -22.54 -7.52 -5.05
N ALA A 395 -23.82 -7.65 -4.68
CA ALA A 395 -24.85 -8.33 -5.46
C ALA A 395 -24.93 -7.77 -6.89
N ALA A 396 -24.28 -8.48 -7.82
CA ALA A 396 -24.21 -8.07 -9.20
C ALA A 396 -25.62 -8.03 -9.77
N VAL A 397 -26.12 -6.82 -10.05
CA VAL A 397 -27.31 -6.64 -10.90
C VAL A 397 -26.95 -7.26 -12.25
N ALA A 398 -27.50 -8.45 -12.47
CA ALA A 398 -27.23 -9.27 -13.64
C ALA A 398 -27.44 -8.39 -14.89
N PRO A 399 -26.50 -8.33 -15.84
CA PRO A 399 -26.57 -7.39 -16.98
C PRO A 399 -27.85 -7.54 -17.81
N GLU A 400 -28.50 -8.70 -17.74
CA GLU A 400 -29.82 -8.98 -18.29
C GLU A 400 -30.93 -8.10 -17.67
N ALA A 401 -30.84 -7.78 -16.37
CA ALA A 401 -31.81 -6.94 -15.66
C ALA A 401 -31.77 -5.48 -16.11
N ASP A 402 -30.57 -4.94 -16.36
CA ASP A 402 -30.37 -3.60 -16.94
C ASP A 402 -30.89 -3.53 -18.40
N CYS A 403 -30.78 -4.64 -19.14
CA CYS A 403 -31.26 -4.74 -20.51
C CYS A 403 -32.80 -4.84 -20.61
N ARG A 404 -33.47 -5.63 -19.74
CA ARG A 404 -34.94 -5.85 -19.75
C ARG A 404 -35.84 -4.62 -19.98
N PRO A 405 -35.67 -3.46 -19.32
CA PRO A 405 -36.50 -2.29 -19.61
C PRO A 405 -36.23 -1.70 -21.00
N ILE A 406 -35.01 -1.83 -21.52
CA ILE A 406 -34.59 -1.32 -22.83
C ILE A 406 -35.06 -2.28 -23.94
N ASP A 407 -35.05 -3.60 -23.70
CA ASP A 407 -35.68 -4.62 -24.54
C ASP A 407 -37.15 -4.28 -24.85
N LYS A 408 -37.89 -3.77 -23.86
CA LYS A 408 -39.30 -3.40 -24.03
C LYS A 408 -39.48 -2.22 -24.99
N ILE A 409 -38.57 -1.24 -24.94
CA ILE A 409 -38.55 -0.07 -25.83
C ILE A 409 -38.20 -0.50 -27.27
N LEU A 410 -37.23 -1.41 -27.41
CA LEU A 410 -36.85 -1.99 -28.71
C LEU A 410 -38.04 -2.75 -29.33
N ARG A 411 -38.81 -3.50 -28.52
CA ARG A 411 -40.02 -4.21 -28.98
C ARG A 411 -41.20 -3.28 -29.31
N SER A 412 -41.27 -2.09 -28.73
CA SER A 412 -42.29 -1.09 -29.09
C SER A 412 -41.94 -0.27 -30.34
N GLY A 413 -40.86 -0.60 -31.04
CA GLY A 413 -40.46 0.03 -32.30
C GLY A 413 -39.57 1.27 -32.16
N ASP A 414 -39.29 1.74 -30.93
CA ASP A 414 -38.37 2.86 -30.70
C ASP A 414 -36.91 2.36 -30.67
N VAL A 415 -36.42 1.96 -31.84
CA VAL A 415 -35.06 1.44 -32.01
C VAL A 415 -34.01 2.51 -31.65
N ARG A 416 -34.30 3.79 -31.93
CA ARG A 416 -33.39 4.91 -31.65
C ARG A 416 -33.25 5.18 -30.15
N GLY A 417 -34.37 5.31 -29.43
CA GLY A 417 -34.37 5.49 -27.98
C GLY A 417 -33.84 4.28 -27.23
N ALA A 418 -34.08 3.06 -27.74
CA ALA A 418 -33.43 1.85 -27.23
C ALA A 418 -31.91 1.90 -27.39
N ALA A 419 -31.39 2.24 -28.58
CA ALA A 419 -29.95 2.33 -28.83
C ALA A 419 -29.25 3.36 -27.92
N GLN A 420 -29.86 4.55 -27.74
CA GLN A 420 -29.35 5.58 -26.82
C GLN A 420 -29.32 5.09 -25.37
N LYS A 421 -30.39 4.45 -24.88
CA LYS A 421 -30.47 3.92 -23.51
C LYS A 421 -29.52 2.76 -23.24
N TYR A 422 -29.26 1.88 -24.23
CA TYR A 422 -28.19 0.88 -24.08
C TYR A 422 -26.82 1.55 -23.98
N ARG A 423 -26.52 2.55 -24.83
CA ARG A 423 -25.24 3.28 -24.81
C ARG A 423 -24.97 3.95 -23.46
N GLU A 424 -25.96 4.65 -22.92
CA GLU A 424 -25.89 5.30 -21.60
C GLU A 424 -25.69 4.30 -20.47
N THR A 425 -26.42 3.17 -20.53
CA THR A 425 -26.33 2.10 -19.53
C THR A 425 -24.97 1.40 -19.56
N ALA A 426 -24.43 1.13 -20.76
CA ALA A 426 -23.09 0.57 -20.94
C ALA A 426 -22.01 1.48 -20.31
N MET A 427 -22.02 2.78 -20.66
CA MET A 427 -21.10 3.75 -20.07
C MET A 427 -21.25 3.87 -18.55
N ARG A 428 -22.48 3.85 -18.03
CA ARG A 428 -22.74 3.94 -16.58
C ARG A 428 -22.22 2.72 -15.80
N ARG A 429 -22.24 1.52 -16.40
CA ARG A 429 -21.69 0.33 -15.75
C ARG A 429 -20.16 0.37 -15.72
N HIS A 430 -19.53 0.67 -16.85
CA HIS A 430 -18.07 0.76 -16.95
C HIS A 430 -17.43 1.92 -16.15
N ALA A 431 -18.21 2.94 -15.80
CA ALA A 431 -17.75 4.07 -14.98
C ALA A 431 -17.94 3.87 -13.46
N LYS A 432 -18.36 2.68 -13.01
CA LYS A 432 -18.57 2.30 -11.61
C LYS A 432 -17.58 1.23 -11.17
#